data_AF-A0A2E7MBW4-F1
#
_entry.id   AF-A0A2E7MBW4-F1
#
_cell.length_a   1.000
_cell.length_b   1.000
_cell.length_c   1.000
_cell.angle_alpha   90.00
_cell.angle_beta   90.00
_cell.angle_gamma   90.00
#
_symmetry.space_group_name_H-M   'P 1'
#
loop_
_entity.id
_entity.type
_entity.pdbx_description
1 polymer ?
#
loop_
_entity_poly.entity_id
_entity_poly.type
_entity_poly.pdbx_seq_one_letter_code
_entity_poly.pdbx_strand_id
1 'polypeptide(L)'
;MKPIAAGETWAHFLTEGAARDAILVLDGWLVAPLGPSGHALASAYFSDLLETTGMKPLAPLSVSQAADLSLPGFSAIQELTTSHASFHYFAPTEGKPRPRIHLDLFSCRAFDVESAVEIAARHFGLGDWSGTFVLRSVDSAERQTWELAGEGSFIHERCQLVRSQGQGRLFVGPRGPVIGEGTGDPLRFGDT
;
A
#
# COMPACT_ATOMS: atom_id res chain seq x y z
N MET A 1 18.02 9.97 -11.59
CA MET A 1 17.72 9.76 -10.16
C MET A 1 18.07 11.02 -9.41
N LYS A 2 17.12 11.61 -8.68
CA LYS A 2 17.35 12.82 -7.89
C LYS A 2 17.14 12.45 -6.42
N PRO A 3 18.16 12.52 -5.55
CA PRO A 3 17.96 12.31 -4.13
C PRO A 3 17.02 13.39 -3.59
N ILE A 4 16.14 12.99 -2.66
CA ILE A 4 15.33 13.94 -1.89
C ILE A 4 16.28 14.78 -1.03
N ALA A 5 16.09 16.10 -1.00
CA ALA A 5 16.95 16.98 -0.21
C ALA A 5 16.83 16.68 1.29
N ALA A 6 17.96 16.70 2.00
CA ALA A 6 17.97 16.57 3.46
C ALA A 6 17.08 17.66 4.08
N GLY A 7 15.96 17.26 4.71
CA GLY A 7 14.99 18.17 5.33
C GLY A 7 13.57 18.13 4.74
N GLU A 8 13.35 17.53 3.57
CA GLU A 8 11.99 17.22 3.10
C GLU A 8 11.45 16.00 3.88
N THR A 9 10.60 16.27 4.87
CA THR A 9 9.87 15.22 5.60
C THR A 9 8.73 14.69 4.73
N TRP A 10 8.33 13.43 4.91
CA TRP A 10 7.16 12.86 4.22
C TRP A 10 5.90 13.71 4.42
N ALA A 11 5.81 14.43 5.55
CA ALA A 11 4.76 15.39 5.83
C ALA A 11 4.58 16.46 4.73
N HIS A 12 5.64 16.85 4.02
CA HIS A 12 5.52 17.76 2.87
C HIS A 12 4.63 17.15 1.77
N PHE A 13 4.74 15.83 1.54
CA PHE A 13 3.94 15.11 0.55
C PHE A 13 2.53 14.79 1.06
N LEU A 14 2.22 14.99 2.33
CA LEU A 14 0.91 14.73 2.92
C LEU A 14 0.00 15.98 2.98
N THR A 15 0.43 17.09 2.37
CA THR A 15 -0.31 18.37 2.37
C THR A 15 -1.76 18.24 1.90
N GLU A 16 -2.64 18.91 2.65
CA GLU A 16 -4.10 18.75 2.70
C GLU A 16 -4.81 19.04 1.35
N GLY A 17 -5.83 18.23 1.02
CA GLY A 17 -6.88 18.60 0.08
C GLY A 17 -7.14 17.68 -1.12
N ALA A 18 -6.23 16.76 -1.45
CA ALA A 18 -6.46 15.77 -2.51
C ALA A 18 -6.63 14.36 -1.90
N ALA A 19 -7.62 13.60 -2.35
CA ALA A 19 -7.72 12.18 -2.03
C ALA A 19 -6.50 11.46 -2.61
N ARG A 20 -5.72 10.81 -1.74
CA ARG A 20 -4.48 10.14 -2.13
C ARG A 20 -4.46 8.71 -1.64
N ASP A 21 -4.17 7.82 -2.57
CA ASP A 21 -3.83 6.43 -2.27
C ASP A 21 -2.33 6.35 -1.97
N ALA A 22 -1.98 5.65 -0.91
CA ALA A 22 -0.61 5.37 -0.51
C ALA A 22 -0.38 3.86 -0.47
N ILE A 23 0.72 3.40 -1.08
CA ILE A 23 1.11 2.00 -1.11
C ILE A 23 2.56 1.91 -0.64
N LEU A 24 2.84 1.11 0.38
CA LEU A 24 4.19 0.71 0.79
C LEU A 24 4.34 -0.79 0.64
N VAL A 25 5.29 -1.22 -0.18
CA VAL A 25 5.75 -2.61 -0.24
C VAL A 25 7.16 -2.66 0.33
N LEU A 26 7.43 -3.58 1.25
CA LEU A 26 8.73 -3.70 1.93
C LEU A 26 9.14 -5.17 2.03
N ASP A 27 10.38 -5.46 1.63
CA ASP A 27 11.04 -6.74 1.83
C ASP A 27 12.22 -6.55 2.80
N GLY A 28 12.24 -7.30 3.90
CA GLY A 28 13.21 -7.09 4.97
C GLY A 28 13.75 -8.39 5.55
N TRP A 29 15.00 -8.34 6.00
CA TRP A 29 15.57 -9.33 6.90
C TRP A 29 15.18 -9.00 8.34
N LEU A 30 15.03 -10.00 9.19
CA LEU A 30 14.81 -9.81 10.62
C LEU A 30 16.08 -10.08 11.41
N VAL A 31 16.28 -9.34 12.49
CA VAL A 31 17.40 -9.52 13.42
C VAL A 31 17.30 -10.86 14.16
N ALA A 32 16.08 -11.33 14.40
CA ALA A 32 15.82 -12.62 15.04
C ALA A 32 14.55 -13.27 14.47
N PRO A 33 14.41 -14.61 14.58
CA PRO A 33 13.18 -15.29 14.20
C PRO A 33 12.01 -14.83 15.08
N LEU A 34 10.82 -14.68 14.46
CA LEU A 34 9.60 -14.42 15.20
C LEU A 34 9.16 -15.69 15.95
N GLY A 35 8.63 -15.50 17.15
CA GLY A 35 8.10 -16.60 17.97
C GLY A 35 6.88 -17.28 17.33
N PRO A 36 6.40 -18.41 17.89
CA PRO A 36 5.32 -19.20 17.31
C PRO A 36 3.94 -18.52 17.40
N SER A 37 3.79 -17.49 18.23
CA SER A 37 2.51 -16.80 18.46
C SER A 37 2.23 -15.73 17.40
N GLY A 38 2.05 -16.16 16.15
CA GLY A 38 1.80 -15.25 15.03
C GLY A 38 0.56 -14.38 15.22
N HIS A 39 -0.47 -14.90 15.91
CA HIS A 39 -1.72 -14.15 16.12
C HIS A 39 -1.57 -12.99 17.10
N ALA A 40 -0.88 -13.20 18.23
CA ALA A 40 -0.65 -12.12 19.20
C ALA A 40 0.22 -11.01 18.61
N LEU A 41 1.28 -11.40 17.89
CA LEU A 41 2.16 -10.47 17.21
C LEU A 41 1.41 -9.67 16.13
N ALA A 42 0.68 -10.36 15.25
CA ALA A 42 -0.08 -9.70 14.19
C ALA A 42 -1.13 -8.75 14.78
N SER A 43 -1.84 -9.14 15.84
CA SER A 43 -2.83 -8.30 16.50
C SER A 43 -2.20 -7.02 17.05
N ALA A 44 -1.04 -7.12 17.70
CA ALA A 44 -0.34 -5.96 18.24
C ALA A 44 0.17 -5.03 17.11
N TYR A 45 0.78 -5.60 16.07
CA TYR A 45 1.27 -4.85 14.91
C TYR A 45 0.13 -4.10 14.20
N PHE A 46 -0.97 -4.78 13.86
CA PHE A 46 -2.08 -4.15 13.17
C PHE A 46 -2.81 -3.14 14.07
N SER A 47 -2.92 -3.37 15.37
CA SER A 47 -3.48 -2.38 16.29
C SER A 47 -2.71 -1.06 16.22
N ASP A 48 -1.39 -1.10 16.39
CA ASP A 48 -0.53 0.09 16.36
C ASP A 48 -0.55 0.78 14.99
N LEU A 49 -0.53 -0.01 13.91
CA LEU A 49 -0.58 0.50 12.54
C LEU A 49 -1.90 1.23 12.28
N LEU A 50 -3.03 0.64 12.63
CA LEU A 50 -4.35 1.22 12.42
C LEU A 50 -4.56 2.48 13.28
N GLU A 51 -4.11 2.47 14.53
CA GLU A 51 -4.15 3.65 15.40
C GLU A 51 -3.34 4.80 14.82
N THR A 52 -2.11 4.52 14.38
CA THR A 52 -1.19 5.54 13.85
C THR A 52 -1.66 6.11 12.51
N THR A 53 -2.21 5.28 11.63
CA THR A 53 -2.64 5.68 10.28
C THR A 53 -4.09 6.16 10.23
N GLY A 54 -4.87 5.91 11.28
CA GLY A 54 -6.32 6.17 11.32
C GLY A 54 -7.12 5.32 10.34
N MET A 55 -6.54 4.23 9.83
CA MET A 55 -7.23 3.27 8.97
C MET A 55 -8.24 2.45 9.77
N LYS A 56 -9.32 2.00 9.13
CA LYS A 56 -10.40 1.26 9.78
C LYS A 56 -10.50 -0.17 9.26
N PRO A 57 -10.57 -1.18 10.16
CA PRO A 57 -10.74 -2.56 9.75
C PRO A 57 -12.13 -2.76 9.13
N LEU A 58 -12.19 -3.58 8.07
CA LEU A 58 -13.42 -4.04 7.44
C LEU A 58 -13.85 -5.42 7.96
N ALA A 59 -12.88 -6.30 8.19
CA ALA A 59 -13.08 -7.67 8.65
C ALA A 59 -12.16 -7.98 9.85
N PRO A 60 -12.42 -9.07 10.60
CA PRO A 60 -11.48 -9.56 11.60
C PRO A 60 -10.10 -9.85 11.00
N LEU A 61 -9.06 -9.69 11.81
CA LEU A 61 -7.69 -10.05 11.44
C LEU A 61 -7.59 -11.54 11.07
N SER A 62 -7.08 -11.82 9.87
CA SER A 62 -6.81 -13.17 9.40
C SER A 62 -5.33 -13.51 9.62
N VAL A 63 -5.04 -14.65 10.24
CA VAL A 63 -3.67 -15.16 10.44
C VAL A 63 -3.62 -16.63 10.07
N SER A 64 -2.74 -16.97 9.13
CA SER A 64 -2.65 -18.31 8.56
C SER A 64 -1.22 -18.83 8.62
N GLN A 65 -1.04 -20.04 9.14
CA GLN A 65 0.25 -20.73 9.10
C GLN A 65 0.58 -21.18 7.67
N ALA A 66 1.86 -21.17 7.33
CA ALA A 66 2.31 -21.71 6.05
C ALA A 66 2.00 -23.21 5.98
N ALA A 67 1.28 -23.63 4.94
CA ALA A 67 1.04 -25.05 4.64
C ALA A 67 2.25 -25.68 3.95
N ASP A 68 3.02 -24.90 3.20
CA ASP A 68 4.28 -25.32 2.58
C ASP A 68 5.43 -25.23 3.58
N LEU A 69 5.85 -26.38 4.11
CA LEU A 69 6.92 -26.48 5.10
C LEU A 69 8.32 -26.25 4.52
N SER A 70 8.47 -26.12 3.19
CA SER A 70 9.73 -25.68 2.58
C SER A 70 9.99 -24.18 2.79
N LEU A 71 8.92 -23.42 3.09
CA LEU A 71 8.92 -22.01 3.42
C LEU A 71 8.05 -21.78 4.67
N PRO A 72 8.45 -22.32 5.83
CA PRO A 72 7.68 -22.24 7.05
C PRO A 72 7.51 -20.78 7.50
N GLY A 73 6.48 -20.52 8.30
CA GLY A 73 6.16 -19.18 8.78
C GLY A 73 4.65 -18.98 8.82
N PHE A 74 4.22 -17.73 8.72
CA PHE A 74 2.80 -17.39 8.72
C PHE A 74 2.55 -16.08 7.97
N SER A 75 1.31 -15.88 7.58
CA SER A 75 0.85 -14.67 6.93
C SER A 75 -0.26 -14.05 7.77
N ALA A 76 -0.36 -12.74 7.74
CA ALA A 76 -1.46 -12.03 8.37
C ALA A 76 -1.99 -10.93 7.44
N ILE A 77 -3.31 -10.76 7.42
CA ILE A 77 -4.00 -9.79 6.57
C ILE A 77 -5.09 -9.11 7.39
N GLN A 78 -5.05 -7.78 7.39
CA GLN A 78 -6.11 -6.92 7.87
C GLN A 78 -6.81 -6.28 6.67
N GLU A 79 -8.01 -6.75 6.36
CA GLU A 79 -8.87 -6.09 5.38
C GLU A 79 -9.35 -4.74 5.92
N LEU A 80 -9.29 -3.70 5.09
CA LEU A 80 -9.70 -2.33 5.41
C LEU A 80 -10.85 -1.94 4.48
N THR A 81 -11.62 -0.90 4.85
CA THR A 81 -12.86 -0.56 4.14
C THR A 81 -12.69 -0.39 2.62
N THR A 82 -11.53 0.06 2.15
CA THR A 82 -11.24 0.29 0.73
C THR A 82 -9.84 -0.19 0.31
N SER A 83 -9.16 -0.95 1.17
CA SER A 83 -7.75 -1.33 0.97
C SER A 83 -7.36 -2.50 1.86
N HIS A 84 -6.07 -2.79 2.03
CA HIS A 84 -5.59 -3.85 2.91
C HIS A 84 -4.20 -3.55 3.46
N ALA A 85 -3.88 -4.18 4.57
CA ALA A 85 -2.52 -4.26 5.07
C ALA A 85 -2.19 -5.73 5.36
N SER A 86 -1.05 -6.21 4.91
CA SER A 86 -0.64 -7.60 5.06
C SER A 86 0.84 -7.75 5.32
N PHE A 87 1.19 -8.91 5.86
CA PHE A 87 2.58 -9.37 5.86
C PHE A 87 2.70 -10.88 5.72
N HIS A 88 3.87 -11.31 5.26
CA HIS A 88 4.30 -12.69 5.21
C HIS A 88 5.63 -12.82 5.94
N TYR A 89 5.64 -13.59 7.03
CA TYR A 89 6.86 -13.98 7.72
C TYR A 89 7.33 -15.34 7.18
N PHE A 90 8.62 -15.42 6.88
CA PHE A 90 9.29 -16.65 6.49
C PHE A 90 10.35 -16.99 7.55
N ALA A 91 10.12 -18.08 8.27
CA ALA A 91 11.02 -18.59 9.28
C ALA A 91 12.31 -19.15 8.66
N PRO A 92 13.42 -19.21 9.43
CA PRO A 92 14.65 -19.80 8.97
C PRO A 92 14.48 -21.27 8.56
N THR A 93 15.18 -21.67 7.51
CA THR A 93 15.36 -23.07 7.11
C THR A 93 16.84 -23.39 6.93
N GLU A 94 17.18 -24.67 6.80
CA GLU A 94 18.56 -25.12 6.61
C GLU A 94 19.26 -24.43 5.42
N GLY A 95 18.53 -24.18 4.32
CA GLY A 95 19.05 -23.46 3.15
C GLY A 95 18.87 -21.94 3.19
N LYS A 96 18.08 -21.40 4.13
CA LYS A 96 17.79 -19.97 4.27
C LYS A 96 17.79 -19.61 5.76
N PRO A 97 18.98 -19.45 6.37
CA PRO A 97 19.10 -19.34 7.82
C PRO A 97 18.64 -17.98 8.37
N ARG A 98 18.45 -16.98 7.50
CA ARG A 98 18.00 -15.65 7.90
C ARG A 98 16.48 -15.54 7.78
N PRO A 99 15.77 -15.20 8.87
CA PRO A 99 14.34 -14.90 8.82
C PRO A 99 14.09 -13.65 7.98
N ARG A 100 12.96 -13.64 7.26
CA ARG A 100 12.59 -12.52 6.39
C ARG A 100 11.10 -12.21 6.49
N ILE A 101 10.74 -10.99 6.13
CA ILE A 101 9.37 -10.51 6.09
C ILE A 101 9.10 -9.78 4.78
N HIS A 102 7.87 -9.93 4.27
CA HIS A 102 7.32 -9.12 3.20
C HIS A 102 6.11 -8.37 3.76
N LEU A 103 6.03 -7.05 3.57
CA LEU A 103 4.93 -6.19 3.98
C LEU A 103 4.27 -5.57 2.74
N ASP A 104 2.94 -5.49 2.75
CA ASP A 104 2.17 -4.74 1.76
C ASP A 104 1.12 -3.89 2.50
N LEU A 105 1.27 -2.58 2.44
CA LEU A 105 0.38 -1.61 3.06
C LEU A 105 -0.25 -0.76 1.96
N PHE A 106 -1.51 -1.02 1.65
CA PHE A 106 -2.31 -0.19 0.77
C PHE A 106 -3.35 0.58 1.59
N SER A 107 -3.42 1.89 1.36
CA SER A 107 -4.41 2.77 1.97
C SER A 107 -4.97 3.74 0.96
N CYS A 108 -6.28 4.00 1.02
CA CYS A 108 -6.92 5.13 0.33
C CYS A 108 -6.77 6.45 1.10
N ARG A 109 -5.96 6.44 2.17
CA ARG A 109 -5.54 7.61 2.92
C ARG A 109 -4.03 7.69 2.86
N ALA A 110 -3.50 8.89 2.67
CA ALA A 110 -2.06 9.10 2.79
C ALA A 110 -1.61 8.84 4.24
N PHE A 111 -0.48 8.15 4.41
CA PHE A 111 0.11 7.87 5.71
C PHE A 111 1.61 8.20 5.72
N ASP A 112 2.15 8.41 6.91
CA ASP A 112 3.57 8.64 7.10
C ASP A 112 4.35 7.31 7.01
N VAL A 113 5.25 7.23 6.02
CA VAL A 113 6.04 6.04 5.74
C VAL A 113 7.04 5.77 6.87
N GLU A 114 7.62 6.82 7.46
CA GLU A 114 8.56 6.68 8.58
C GLU A 114 7.89 6.02 9.78
N SER A 115 6.70 6.50 10.16
CA SER A 115 5.89 5.89 11.22
C SER A 115 5.55 4.44 10.91
N ALA A 116 5.16 4.10 9.68
CA ALA A 116 4.84 2.72 9.29
C ALA A 116 6.07 1.80 9.41
N VAL A 117 7.25 2.26 8.99
CA VAL A 117 8.51 1.53 9.11
C VAL A 117 8.93 1.39 10.57
N GLU A 118 8.77 2.43 11.39
CA GLU A 118 9.05 2.38 12.83
C GLU A 118 8.20 1.31 13.54
N ILE A 119 6.90 1.26 13.24
CA ILE A 119 5.99 0.25 13.78
C ILE A 119 6.46 -1.15 13.34
N ALA A 120 6.76 -1.35 12.05
CA ALA A 120 7.27 -2.62 11.57
C ALA A 120 8.58 -3.04 12.24
N ALA A 121 9.52 -2.10 12.43
CA ALA A 121 10.79 -2.35 13.11
C ALA A 121 10.59 -2.76 14.56
N ARG A 122 9.70 -2.07 15.29
CA ARG A 122 9.37 -2.36 16.69
C ARG A 122 8.76 -3.75 16.87
N HIS A 123 7.85 -4.16 16.00
CA HIS A 123 7.15 -5.45 16.12
C HIS A 123 7.95 -6.62 15.59
N PHE A 124 8.67 -6.44 14.48
CA PHE A 124 9.34 -7.55 13.79
C PHE A 124 10.84 -7.62 14.05
N GLY A 125 11.46 -6.57 14.59
CA GLY A 125 12.91 -6.47 14.69
C GLY A 125 13.55 -6.43 13.30
N LEU A 126 13.16 -5.44 12.48
CA LEU A 126 13.72 -5.26 11.13
C LEU A 126 15.24 -5.07 11.20
N GLY A 127 15.98 -5.76 10.33
CA GLY A 127 17.38 -5.49 9.99
C GLY A 127 17.44 -4.69 8.70
N ASP A 128 18.26 -5.12 7.74
CA ASP A 128 18.32 -4.54 6.40
C ASP A 128 17.01 -4.78 5.63
N TRP A 129 16.50 -3.75 4.97
CA TRP A 129 15.30 -3.84 4.14
C TRP A 129 15.35 -2.91 2.92
N SER A 130 14.56 -3.27 1.91
CA SER A 130 14.26 -2.42 0.76
C SER A 130 12.76 -2.34 0.55
N GLY A 131 12.30 -1.27 -0.08
CA GLY A 131 10.88 -1.07 -0.31
C GLY A 131 10.57 -0.12 -1.44
N THR A 132 9.30 -0.12 -1.84
CA THR A 132 8.74 0.82 -2.79
C THR A 132 7.58 1.53 -2.14
N PHE A 133 7.62 2.86 -2.16
CA PHE A 133 6.49 3.69 -1.77
C PHE A 133 5.86 4.34 -3.01
N VAL A 134 4.54 4.29 -3.10
CA VAL A 134 3.78 4.89 -4.19
C VAL A 134 2.71 5.78 -3.61
N LEU A 135 2.67 7.03 -4.06
CA LEU A 135 1.60 7.96 -3.80
C LEU A 135 0.86 8.23 -5.11
N ARG A 136 -0.46 8.03 -5.10
CA ARG A 136 -1.33 8.27 -6.26
C ARG A 136 -2.40 9.27 -5.88
N SER A 137 -2.76 10.14 -6.81
CA SER A 137 -3.98 10.92 -6.71
C SER A 137 -5.14 10.08 -7.21
N VAL A 138 -6.26 10.05 -6.48
CA VAL A 138 -7.48 9.35 -6.96
C VAL A 138 -8.09 10.09 -8.15
N ASP A 139 -7.97 11.42 -8.17
CA ASP A 139 -8.62 12.30 -9.14
C ASP A 139 -7.73 12.66 -10.35
N SER A 140 -6.49 12.17 -10.40
CA SER A 140 -5.58 12.46 -11.50
C SER A 140 -4.65 11.29 -11.83
N ALA A 141 -4.11 11.28 -13.05
CA ALA A 141 -3.09 10.30 -13.45
C ALA A 141 -1.71 10.56 -12.80
N GLU A 142 -1.65 11.41 -11.77
CA GLU A 142 -0.42 11.72 -11.08
C GLU A 142 -0.02 10.56 -10.17
N ARG A 143 1.19 10.06 -10.41
CA ARG A 143 1.82 9.02 -9.61
C ARG A 143 3.24 9.45 -9.26
N GLN A 144 3.56 9.29 -7.99
CA GLN A 144 4.91 9.46 -7.48
C GLN A 144 5.35 8.13 -6.89
N THR A 145 6.52 7.65 -7.31
CA THR A 145 7.10 6.40 -6.84
C THR A 145 8.50 6.65 -6.30
N TRP A 146 8.79 6.07 -5.14
CA TRP A 146 10.08 6.10 -4.50
C TRP A 146 10.57 4.68 -4.22
N GLU A 147 11.83 4.42 -4.52
CA GLU A 147 12.57 3.31 -3.95
C GLU A 147 13.17 3.75 -2.61
N LEU A 148 13.07 2.86 -1.63
CA LEU A 148 13.49 3.06 -0.27
C LEU A 148 14.45 1.94 0.12
N ALA A 149 15.45 2.27 0.92
CA ALA A 149 16.27 1.29 1.63
C ALA A 149 16.58 1.80 3.03
N GLY A 150 16.73 0.85 3.96
CA GLY A 150 16.93 1.16 5.36
C GLY A 150 17.42 -0.01 6.20
N GLU A 151 17.65 0.30 7.46
CA GLU A 151 18.03 -0.65 8.51
C GLU A 151 17.19 -0.35 9.76
N GLY A 152 16.54 -1.37 10.31
CA GLY A 152 15.63 -1.18 11.45
C GLY A 152 14.53 -0.18 11.14
N SER A 153 14.37 0.83 11.99
CA SER A 153 13.40 1.91 11.81
C SER A 153 13.88 3.04 10.90
N PHE A 154 15.14 3.01 10.44
CA PHE A 154 15.75 4.15 9.76
C PHE A 154 15.74 3.98 8.24
N ILE A 155 15.27 5.01 7.53
CA ILE A 155 15.32 5.10 6.06
C ILE A 155 16.55 5.91 5.65
N HIS A 156 17.61 5.25 5.16
CA HIS A 156 18.84 5.95 4.75
C HIS A 156 18.87 6.31 3.25
N GLU A 157 18.08 5.65 2.41
CA GLU A 157 18.02 5.94 0.97
C GLU A 157 16.60 6.20 0.50
N ARG A 158 16.46 7.24 -0.35
CA ARG A 158 15.20 7.65 -0.98
C ARG A 158 15.48 8.07 -2.42
N CYS A 159 15.09 7.23 -3.37
CA CYS A 159 15.26 7.51 -4.79
C CYS A 159 13.90 7.69 -5.45
N GLN A 160 13.59 8.92 -5.90
CA GLN A 160 12.38 9.15 -6.68
C GLN A 160 12.58 8.62 -8.12
N LEU A 161 11.80 7.60 -8.48
CA LEU A 161 11.90 6.94 -9.78
C LEU A 161 11.10 7.65 -10.87
N VAL A 162 9.84 7.98 -10.58
CA VAL A 162 8.90 8.51 -11.57
C VAL A 162 8.03 9.56 -10.91
N ARG A 163 7.89 10.69 -11.62
CA ARG A 163 6.82 11.66 -11.43
C ARG A 163 6.09 11.79 -12.76
N SER A 164 4.99 11.07 -12.94
CA SER A 164 4.13 11.31 -14.09
C SER A 164 3.26 12.51 -13.78
N GLN A 165 3.53 13.64 -14.43
CA GLN A 165 2.52 14.69 -14.54
C GLN A 165 1.56 14.26 -15.63
N GLY A 166 0.28 14.10 -15.30
CA GLY A 166 -0.73 13.80 -16.32
C GLY A 166 -0.68 14.88 -17.39
N GLN A 167 -0.28 14.53 -18.61
CA GLN A 167 -0.59 15.37 -19.77
C GLN A 167 -2.11 15.37 -19.91
N GLY A 168 -2.74 16.44 -19.44
CA GLY A 168 -4.10 16.76 -19.80
C GLY A 168 -4.22 16.88 -21.33
N ARG A 169 -5.12 16.05 -21.88
CA ARG A 169 -5.75 16.04 -23.21
C ARG A 169 -5.15 15.10 -24.25
N LEU A 170 -5.90 14.03 -24.51
CA LEU A 170 -6.34 13.71 -25.88
C LEU A 170 -7.87 13.52 -25.89
N PHE A 171 -8.60 14.64 -25.99
CA PHE A 171 -9.91 14.62 -26.65
C PHE A 171 -9.63 14.64 -28.15
N VAL A 172 -9.68 13.49 -28.83
CA VAL A 172 -9.99 13.43 -30.27
C VAL A 172 -10.70 12.11 -30.59
N GLY A 173 -11.99 12.20 -30.88
CA GLY A 173 -12.83 11.17 -31.48
C GLY A 173 -14.22 11.77 -31.73
N PRO A 174 -14.77 11.72 -32.95
CA PRO A 174 -15.57 12.80 -33.51
C PRO A 174 -16.97 12.86 -32.89
N ARG A 175 -17.49 14.09 -32.71
CA ARG A 175 -18.93 14.32 -32.66
C ARG A 175 -19.51 13.79 -33.97
N GLY A 176 -20.18 12.66 -33.91
CA GLY A 176 -21.10 12.24 -34.97
C GLY A 176 -22.16 13.32 -35.17
N PRO A 177 -22.68 13.49 -36.40
CA PRO A 177 -23.68 14.51 -36.67
C PRO A 177 -24.93 14.24 -35.83
N VAL A 178 -25.42 15.28 -35.14
CA VAL A 178 -26.79 15.32 -34.61
C VAL A 178 -27.71 15.37 -35.83
N ILE A 179 -28.31 14.23 -36.15
CA ILE A 179 -29.31 14.14 -37.21
C ILE A 179 -30.67 14.41 -36.56
N GLY A 180 -31.25 15.53 -36.94
CA GLY A 180 -32.67 15.61 -37.32
C GLY A 180 -33.70 15.66 -36.20
N GLU A 181 -34.26 16.85 -36.03
CA GLU A 181 -35.66 17.02 -35.62
C GLU A 181 -36.58 16.11 -36.45
N GLY A 182 -37.39 15.31 -35.76
CA GLY A 182 -38.42 14.47 -36.35
C GLY A 182 -39.70 14.58 -35.52
N THR A 183 -40.61 15.43 -36.00
CA THR A 183 -41.98 15.57 -35.53
C THR A 183 -42.84 14.36 -35.92
N GLY A 184 -43.66 13.86 -34.99
CA GLY A 184 -44.78 12.93 -35.21
C GLY A 184 -44.51 11.49 -34.73
N ASP A 185 -45.41 10.75 -34.11
CA ASP A 185 -46.79 10.92 -33.62
C ASP A 185 -47.03 9.71 -32.66
N PRO A 186 -47.90 9.76 -31.64
CA PRO A 186 -47.98 8.75 -30.60
C PRO A 186 -48.87 7.57 -31.01
N LEU A 187 -48.32 6.35 -31.03
CA LEU A 187 -49.13 5.14 -31.17
C LEU A 187 -49.51 4.54 -29.81
N ARG A 188 -50.82 4.39 -29.70
CA ARG A 188 -51.64 3.91 -28.58
C ARG A 188 -51.28 2.49 -28.15
N PHE A 189 -51.28 2.27 -26.84
CA PHE A 189 -51.49 0.95 -26.25
C PHE A 189 -52.97 0.58 -26.40
N GLY A 190 -53.22 -0.60 -26.96
CA GLY A 190 -54.52 -1.26 -26.97
C GLY A 190 -54.47 -2.47 -26.04
N ASP A 191 -55.44 -2.54 -25.14
CA ASP A 191 -55.75 -3.68 -24.30
C ASP A 191 -56.19 -4.90 -25.14
N THR A 192 -55.60 -6.06 -24.85
CA THR A 192 -56.26 -7.38 -24.65
C THR A 192 -55.25 -8.37 -24.10
#